data_AF-A0A920KDY5-F1
#
_entry.id   AF-A0A920KDY5-F1
#
_cell.length_a   1.000
_cell.length_b   1.000
_cell.length_c   1.000
_cell.angle_alpha   90.00
_cell.angle_beta   90.00
_cell.angle_gamma   90.00
#
_symmetry.space_group_name_H-M   'P 1'
#
loop_
_entity.id
_entity.type
_entity.pdbx_description
1 polymer ?
#
loop_
_entity_poly.entity_id
_entity_poly.type
_entity_poly.pdbx_seq_one_letter_code
_entity_poly.pdbx_strand_id
1 'polypeptide(L)'
;MKFNSSSLIFLCLSTLLFSCTKDRTKQCDIDPSYSFDIAPFFNTYCVACHQSNSSSGGVNLDNFESVSNHIDHSISEFRDGTMPSPGSLAPEPSQRDSILELLNCWVSMGKKNN
;
A
#
# COMPACT_ATOMS: atom_id res chain seq x y z
N MET A 1 33.88 -50.94 24.28
CA MET A 1 33.50 -49.55 24.64
C MET A 1 32.70 -48.98 23.48
N LYS A 2 31.36 -49.05 23.56
CA LYS A 2 30.43 -47.94 23.90
C LYS A 2 30.48 -46.80 22.87
N PHE A 3 29.71 -46.95 21.78
CA PHE A 3 29.27 -45.82 20.97
C PHE A 3 28.22 -45.04 21.78
N ASN A 4 28.55 -43.80 22.12
CA ASN A 4 27.74 -42.88 22.90
C ASN A 4 26.65 -42.26 22.01
N SER A 5 25.47 -42.87 22.16
CA SER A 5 24.20 -42.59 21.47
C SER A 5 23.43 -41.36 22.01
N SER A 6 24.09 -40.23 22.32
CA SER A 6 23.41 -39.20 23.13
C SER A 6 23.70 -37.73 22.82
N SER A 7 24.07 -37.35 21.59
CA SER A 7 24.24 -35.91 21.29
C SER A 7 23.93 -35.44 19.87
N LEU A 8 23.18 -36.22 19.09
CA LEU A 8 22.71 -35.76 17.76
C LEU A 8 21.18 -35.83 17.62
N ILE A 9 20.47 -35.86 18.74
CA ILE A 9 18.99 -35.86 18.79
C ILE A 9 18.41 -34.45 19.01
N PHE A 10 19.24 -33.41 19.17
CA PHE A 10 18.77 -32.11 19.67
C PHE A 10 19.10 -30.89 18.79
N LEU A 11 19.13 -31.04 17.45
CA LEU A 11 19.28 -29.87 16.57
C LEU A 11 18.53 -29.99 15.24
N CYS A 12 17.40 -30.70 15.20
CA CYS A 12 16.50 -30.67 14.04
C CYS A 12 15.18 -29.94 14.32
N LEU A 13 14.99 -29.34 15.50
CA LEU A 13 13.71 -28.73 15.90
C LEU A 13 13.67 -27.19 15.81
N SER A 14 14.73 -26.53 15.32
CA SER A 14 14.83 -25.06 15.40
C SER A 14 14.68 -24.32 14.06
N THR A 15 14.45 -25.00 12.94
CA THR A 15 14.35 -24.35 11.62
C THR A 15 12.92 -24.13 11.14
N LEU A 16 11.93 -24.10 12.04
CA LEU A 16 10.66 -23.42 11.75
C LEU A 16 10.82 -21.95 12.10
N LEU A 17 11.75 -21.29 11.41
CA LEU A 17 11.70 -19.85 11.25
C LEU A 17 10.43 -19.59 10.45
N PHE A 18 9.38 -19.12 11.12
CA PHE A 18 8.19 -18.58 10.48
C PHE A 18 8.63 -17.40 9.60
N SER A 19 9.03 -17.72 8.37
CA SER A 19 9.18 -16.74 7.32
C SER A 19 7.75 -16.38 6.92
N CYS A 20 7.21 -15.32 7.55
CA CYS A 20 6.11 -14.59 6.95
C CYS A 20 6.68 -13.90 5.70
N THR A 21 6.82 -14.63 4.61
CA THR A 21 6.79 -14.00 3.30
C THR A 21 5.38 -13.44 3.17
N LYS A 22 5.22 -12.10 3.14
CA LYS A 22 3.97 -11.52 2.61
C LYS A 22 3.90 -12.02 1.17
N ASP A 23 3.13 -13.09 0.98
CA ASP A 23 2.99 -13.76 -0.30
C ASP A 23 2.43 -12.71 -1.25
N ARG A 24 3.25 -12.27 -2.20
CA ARG A 24 2.82 -11.34 -3.23
C ARG A 24 2.19 -12.15 -4.34
N THR A 25 1.16 -12.94 -4.03
CA THR A 25 0.20 -13.29 -5.06
C THR A 25 -0.33 -11.96 -5.59
N LYS A 26 -0.15 -11.70 -6.89
CA LYS A 26 -0.73 -10.52 -7.56
C LYS A 26 -2.27 -10.57 -7.62
N GLN A 27 -2.88 -11.33 -6.72
CA GLN A 27 -4.31 -11.53 -6.65
C GLN A 27 -4.83 -10.52 -5.64
N CYS A 28 -5.68 -9.62 -6.12
CA CYS A 28 -6.43 -8.75 -5.25
C CYS A 28 -7.66 -9.50 -4.74
N ASP A 29 -7.71 -9.67 -3.43
CA ASP A 29 -8.80 -10.34 -2.73
C ASP A 29 -9.91 -9.34 -2.30
N ILE A 30 -9.73 -8.07 -2.66
CA ILE A 30 -10.67 -6.97 -2.45
C ILE A 30 -11.02 -6.31 -3.78
N ASP A 31 -12.26 -5.82 -3.92
CA ASP A 31 -12.76 -5.08 -5.09
C ASP A 31 -13.11 -3.64 -4.69
N PRO A 32 -12.11 -2.77 -4.50
CA PRO A 32 -12.34 -1.40 -4.08
C PRO A 32 -13.03 -0.57 -5.17
N SER A 33 -13.91 0.32 -4.75
CA SER A 33 -14.60 1.30 -5.59
C SER A 33 -13.99 2.68 -5.40
N TYR A 34 -14.04 3.53 -6.43
CA TYR A 34 -13.50 4.88 -6.31
C TYR A 34 -14.19 5.69 -5.20
N SER A 35 -15.53 5.70 -5.18
CA SER A 35 -16.32 6.59 -4.32
C SER A 35 -16.17 6.26 -2.83
N PHE A 36 -16.14 4.98 -2.46
CA PHE A 36 -16.09 4.55 -1.06
C PHE A 36 -14.68 4.30 -0.54
N ASP A 37 -13.76 3.84 -1.37
CA ASP A 37 -12.46 3.35 -0.90
C ASP A 37 -11.30 4.28 -1.28
N ILE A 38 -11.33 4.83 -2.49
CA ILE A 38 -10.18 5.58 -3.05
C ILE A 38 -10.32 7.08 -2.78
N ALA A 39 -11.48 7.67 -3.09
CA ALA A 39 -11.72 9.09 -2.93
C ALA A 39 -11.51 9.59 -1.48
N PRO A 40 -11.92 8.86 -0.42
CA PRO A 40 -11.67 9.33 0.95
C PRO A 40 -10.19 9.47 1.29
N PHE A 41 -9.34 8.58 0.78
CA PHE A 41 -7.89 8.69 0.94
C PHE A 41 -7.35 9.98 0.30
N PHE A 42 -7.66 10.22 -0.98
CA PHE A 42 -7.21 11.42 -1.69
C PHE A 42 -7.77 12.71 -1.07
N ASN A 43 -9.07 12.72 -0.73
CA ASN A 43 -9.72 13.87 -0.11
C ASN A 43 -9.09 14.24 1.24
N THR A 44 -8.70 13.24 2.03
CA THR A 44 -8.13 13.46 3.36
C THR A 44 -6.68 13.91 3.29
N TYR A 45 -5.86 13.31 2.42
CA TYR A 45 -4.41 13.45 2.50
C TYR A 45 -3.76 14.21 1.33
N CYS A 46 -4.47 14.40 0.20
CA CYS A 46 -3.88 14.91 -1.04
C CYS A 46 -4.55 16.20 -1.53
N VAL A 47 -5.89 16.27 -1.49
CA VAL A 47 -6.69 17.32 -2.14
C VAL A 47 -6.45 18.72 -1.57
N ALA A 48 -6.01 18.84 -0.31
CA ALA A 48 -5.66 20.14 0.26
C ALA A 48 -4.65 20.92 -0.60
N CYS A 49 -3.71 20.21 -1.24
CA CYS A 49 -2.64 20.78 -2.07
C CYS A 49 -2.73 20.37 -3.55
N HIS A 50 -3.55 19.38 -3.90
CA HIS A 50 -3.70 18.85 -5.26
C HIS A 50 -5.16 18.89 -5.70
N GLN A 51 -5.74 20.09 -5.77
CA GLN A 51 -7.11 20.32 -6.25
C GLN A 51 -7.12 21.33 -7.40
N SER A 52 -8.24 21.40 -8.12
CA SER A 52 -8.40 22.23 -9.32
C SER A 52 -7.99 23.70 -9.12
N ASN A 53 -8.30 24.28 -7.95
CA ASN A 53 -8.00 25.68 -7.62
C ASN A 53 -6.67 25.87 -6.87
N SER A 54 -5.97 24.79 -6.55
CA SER A 54 -4.71 24.77 -5.81
C SER A 54 -3.97 23.50 -6.18
N SER A 55 -3.37 23.49 -7.37
CA SER A 55 -2.71 22.33 -7.98
C SER A 55 -1.20 22.44 -7.81
N SER A 56 -0.71 22.08 -6.63
CA SER A 56 0.73 22.05 -6.35
C SER A 56 1.43 21.14 -7.36
N GLY A 57 2.50 21.64 -7.99
CA GLY A 57 3.19 20.92 -9.05
C GLY A 57 2.37 20.70 -10.33
N GLY A 58 1.24 21.40 -10.51
CA GLY A 58 0.35 21.23 -11.67
C GLY A 58 -0.50 19.96 -11.65
N VAL A 59 -0.55 19.26 -10.51
CA VAL A 59 -1.30 18.00 -10.36
C VAL A 59 -2.64 18.24 -9.68
N ASN A 60 -3.70 17.68 -10.25
CA ASN A 60 -5.05 17.64 -9.67
C ASN A 60 -5.41 16.19 -9.28
N LEU A 61 -5.96 16.01 -8.08
CA LEU A 61 -6.39 14.72 -7.50
C LEU A 61 -7.78 14.84 -6.85
N ASP A 62 -8.61 15.81 -7.23
CA ASP A 62 -9.91 16.09 -6.60
C ASP A 62 -11.12 15.41 -7.27
N ASN A 63 -10.90 14.68 -8.36
CA ASN A 63 -11.95 13.96 -9.07
C ASN A 63 -11.45 12.64 -9.68
N PHE A 64 -12.39 11.76 -10.01
CA PHE A 64 -12.12 10.41 -10.51
C PHE A 64 -11.16 10.39 -11.71
N GLU A 65 -11.42 11.20 -12.73
CA GLU A 65 -10.61 11.19 -13.95
C GLU A 65 -9.18 11.61 -13.65
N SER A 66 -9.01 12.69 -12.88
CA SER A 66 -7.70 13.19 -12.48
C SER A 66 -6.92 12.18 -11.62
N VAL A 67 -7.57 11.55 -10.64
CA VAL A 67 -6.96 10.50 -9.80
C VAL A 67 -6.59 9.28 -10.64
N SER A 68 -7.50 8.80 -11.48
CA SER A 68 -7.29 7.65 -12.36
C SER A 68 -6.09 7.84 -13.29
N ASN A 69 -5.90 9.06 -13.80
CA ASN A 69 -4.79 9.42 -14.68
C ASN A 69 -3.44 9.52 -13.94
N HIS A 70 -3.43 9.90 -12.67
CA HIS A 70 -2.19 10.10 -11.88
C HIS A 70 -1.85 8.95 -10.92
N ILE A 71 -2.75 7.96 -10.76
CA ILE A 71 -2.67 6.95 -9.71
C ILE A 71 -1.32 6.22 -9.62
N ASP A 72 -0.71 5.86 -10.74
CA ASP A 72 0.56 5.12 -10.74
C ASP A 72 1.70 5.97 -10.15
N HIS A 73 1.71 7.27 -10.48
CA HIS A 73 2.65 8.22 -9.91
C HIS A 73 2.33 8.49 -8.44
N SER A 74 1.06 8.70 -8.08
CA SER A 74 0.64 8.89 -6.69
C SER A 74 1.01 7.71 -5.79
N ILE A 75 0.86 6.47 -6.28
CA ILE A 75 1.30 5.27 -5.56
C ILE A 75 2.82 5.27 -5.36
N SER A 76 3.60 5.69 -6.36
CA SER A 76 5.07 5.76 -6.22
C SER A 76 5.47 6.78 -5.16
N GLU A 77 4.96 8.01 -5.25
CA GLU A 77 5.30 9.07 -4.28
C GLU A 77 4.87 8.70 -2.85
N PHE A 78 3.70 8.07 -2.71
CA PHE A 78 3.22 7.61 -1.41
C PHE A 78 4.06 6.45 -0.84
N ARG A 79 4.44 5.49 -1.69
CA ARG A 79 5.32 4.37 -1.31
C ARG A 79 6.70 4.86 -0.89
N ASP A 80 7.25 5.79 -1.66
CA ASP A 80 8.60 6.32 -1.45
C ASP A 80 8.61 7.35 -0.29
N GLY A 81 7.44 7.77 0.18
CA GLY A 81 7.26 8.65 1.33
C GLY A 81 7.60 10.11 1.03
N THR A 82 7.60 10.50 -0.24
CA THR A 82 7.77 11.88 -0.70
C THR A 82 6.47 12.67 -0.59
N MET A 83 5.32 11.97 -0.64
CA MET A 83 4.00 12.54 -0.43
C MET A 83 3.17 11.73 0.60
N PRO A 84 2.36 12.40 1.43
CA PRO A 84 2.27 13.85 1.62
C PRO A 84 3.58 14.47 2.15
N SER A 85 3.80 15.75 1.89
CA SER A 85 5.02 16.45 2.33
C SER A 85 5.17 16.46 3.85
N PRO A 86 6.40 16.50 4.40
CA PRO A 86 6.61 16.60 5.84
C PRO A 86 5.86 17.79 6.45
N GLY A 87 5.10 17.55 7.52
CA GLY A 87 4.28 18.56 8.19
C GLY A 87 2.86 18.70 7.65
N SER A 88 2.52 18.02 6.54
CA SER A 88 1.14 17.85 6.08
C SER A 88 0.45 16.70 6.83
N LEU A 89 -0.89 16.67 6.77
CA LEU A 89 -1.66 15.52 7.25
C LEU A 89 -1.28 14.28 6.42
N ALA A 90 -0.91 13.20 7.10
CA ALA A 90 -0.54 11.94 6.48
C ALA A 90 -1.18 10.76 7.24
N PRO A 91 -1.38 9.60 6.59
CA PRO A 91 -1.78 8.38 7.28
C PRO A 91 -0.75 7.95 8.33
N GLU A 92 -1.20 7.20 9.35
CA GLU A 92 -0.30 6.59 10.30
C GLU A 92 0.64 5.60 9.59
N PRO A 93 1.91 5.45 10.03
CA PRO A 93 2.84 4.52 9.40
C PRO A 93 2.31 3.08 9.33
N SER A 94 1.53 2.65 10.32
CA SER A 94 0.91 1.32 10.39
C SER A 94 -0.19 1.10 9.35
N GLN A 95 -0.75 2.16 8.76
CA GLN A 95 -1.82 2.08 7.75
C GLN A 95 -1.27 2.05 6.32
N ARG A 96 0.00 2.40 6.12
CA ARG A 96 0.58 2.62 4.79
C ARG A 96 0.48 1.38 3.89
N ASP A 97 0.81 0.21 4.42
CA ASP A 97 0.79 -1.02 3.63
C ASP A 97 -0.63 -1.39 3.17
N SER A 98 -1.62 -1.25 4.05
CA SER A 98 -3.02 -1.50 3.72
C SER A 98 -3.56 -0.51 2.70
N ILE A 99 -3.15 0.76 2.76
CA ILE A 99 -3.51 1.77 1.76
C ILE A 99 -2.86 1.44 0.41
N LEU A 100 -1.58 1.08 0.39
CA LEU A 100 -0.90 0.67 -0.84
C LEU A 100 -1.58 -0.56 -1.46
N GLU A 101 -1.99 -1.53 -0.65
CA GLU A 101 -2.74 -2.70 -1.09
C GLU A 101 -4.07 -2.30 -1.75
N LEU A 102 -4.84 -1.43 -1.09
CA LEU A 102 -6.09 -0.88 -1.59
C LEU A 102 -5.91 -0.19 -2.96
N LEU A 103 -4.94 0.71 -3.08
CA LEU A 103 -4.68 1.47 -4.30
C LEU A 103 -4.22 0.56 -5.44
N ASN A 104 -3.31 -0.38 -5.17
CA ASN A 104 -2.84 -1.35 -6.17
C ASN A 104 -3.98 -2.26 -6.64
N CYS A 105 -4.89 -2.65 -5.73
CA CYS A 105 -6.02 -3.46 -6.10
C CYS A 105 -7.01 -2.73 -6.98
N TRP A 106 -7.33 -1.48 -6.68
CA TRP A 106 -8.14 -0.65 -7.55
C TRP A 106 -7.55 -0.51 -8.96
N VAL A 107 -6.23 -0.30 -9.07
CA VAL A 107 -5.54 -0.26 -10.37
C VAL A 107 -5.65 -1.58 -11.11
N SER A 108 -5.40 -2.72 -10.44
CA SER A 108 -5.48 -4.05 -11.06
C SER A 108 -6.89 -4.44 -11.53
N MET A 109 -7.92 -3.90 -10.87
CA MET A 109 -9.33 -4.17 -11.18
C MET A 109 -9.89 -3.21 -12.23
N GLY A 110 -9.04 -2.37 -12.85
CA GLY A 110 -9.42 -1.47 -13.94
C GLY A 110 -9.96 -0.11 -13.50
N LYS A 111 -9.59 0.35 -12.30
CA LYS A 111 -9.90 1.70 -11.78
C LYS A 111 -11.41 2.00 -11.82
N LYS A 112 -12.22 1.07 -11.30
CA LYS A 112 -13.68 1.16 -11.40
C LYS A 112 -14.24 2.37 -10.66
N ASN A 113 -15.26 2.99 -11.26
CA ASN A 113 -16.12 4.02 -10.67
C ASN A 113 -17.55 3.49 -10.65
N ASN A 114 -17.83 2.58 -9.71
CA ASN A 114 -19.06 1.81 -9.61
C ASN A 114 -19.81 2.09 -8.31
#